data_AF-A0A0B6YYR2-F1
#
_entry.id   AF-A0A0B6YYR2-F1
#
_cell.length_a   1.000
_cell.length_b   1.000
_cell.length_c   1.000
_cell.angle_alpha   90.00
_cell.angle_beta   90.00
_cell.angle_gamma   90.00
#
_symmetry.space_group_name_H-M   'P 1'
#
loop_
_entity.id
_entity.type
_entity.pdbx_description
1 polymer ?
#
loop_
_entity_poly.entity_id
_entity_poly.type
_entity_poly.pdbx_seq_one_letter_code
_entity_poly.pdbx_strand_id
1 'polypeptide(L)' 'KMYASIMMFFIANAIEGQLISTGAFEISFNDVPIWSKLETGRIPSPNEMVQIIENHLRYTPRR' A
#
# COMPACT_ATOMS: atom_id res chain seq x y z
N LYS A 1 25.21 -20.99 18.01
CA LYS A 1 23.97 -20.26 18.38
C LYS A 1 24.00 -18.79 17.97
N MET A 2 25.12 -18.07 18.10
CA MET A 2 25.26 -16.66 17.67
C MET A 2 25.13 -16.43 16.15
N TYR A 3 25.65 -17.35 15.32
CA TYR A 3 25.51 -17.28 13.85
C TYR A 3 24.05 -17.34 13.37
N ALA A 4 23.21 -18.11 14.06
CA ALA A 4 21.78 -18.18 13.74
C ALA A 4 21.08 -16.83 14.01
N SER A 5 21.47 -16.14 15.08
CA SER A 5 20.96 -14.81 15.42
C SER A 5 21.40 -13.74 14.42
N ILE A 6 22.66 -13.78 13.97
CA ILE A 6 23.19 -12.86 12.96
C ILE A 6 22.49 -13.11 11.61
N MET A 7 22.32 -14.36 11.22
CA MET A 7 21.62 -14.70 9.97
C MET A 7 20.14 -14.31 10.01
N MET A 8 19.47 -14.51 11.14
CA MET A 8 18.10 -14.06 11.35
C MET A 8 17.98 -12.53 11.23
N PHE A 9 18.95 -11.79 11.78
CA PHE A 9 18.98 -10.32 11.66
C PHE A 9 19.11 -9.87 10.20
N PHE A 10 20.02 -10.48 9.41
CA PHE A 10 20.16 -10.14 8.00
C PHE A 10 18.93 -10.50 7.16
N ILE A 11 18.29 -11.64 7.43
CA ILE A 11 17.06 -12.05 6.73
C ILE A 11 15.91 -11.09 7.06
N ALA A 12 15.74 -10.72 8.32
CA ALA A 12 14.71 -9.75 8.73
C ALA A 12 14.92 -8.39 8.05
N ASN A 13 16.15 -7.87 8.04
CA ASN A 13 16.49 -6.62 7.35
C ASN A 13 16.29 -6.72 5.82
N ALA A 14 16.56 -7.88 5.21
CA ALA A 14 16.31 -8.08 3.79
C ALA A 14 14.80 -8.08 3.48
N ILE A 15 13.99 -8.73 4.33
CA ILE A 15 12.53 -8.75 4.19
C ILE A 15 11.93 -7.36 4.44
N GLU A 16 12.33 -6.66 5.50
CA GLU A 16 11.94 -5.25 5.71
C GLU A 16 12.37 -4.38 4.55
N GLY A 17 13.61 -4.54 4.07
CA GLY A 17 14.13 -3.83 2.90
C GLY A 17 13.30 -4.11 1.65
N GLN A 18 12.86 -5.35 1.43
CA GLN A 18 11.97 -5.70 0.31
C GLN A 18 10.56 -5.14 0.50
N LEU A 19 9.98 -5.21 1.70
CA LEU A 19 8.65 -4.69 2.02
C LEU A 19 8.60 -3.16 1.90
N ILE A 20 9.61 -2.47 2.44
CA ILE A 20 9.80 -1.02 2.29
C ILE A 20 10.10 -0.67 0.82
N SER A 21 10.91 -1.48 0.13
CA SER A 21 11.26 -1.27 -1.29
C SER A 21 10.17 -1.66 -2.28
N THR A 22 9.14 -2.42 -1.88
CA THR A 22 7.96 -2.60 -2.76
C THR A 22 7.35 -1.25 -3.09
N GLY A 23 7.52 -0.27 -2.19
CA GLY A 23 6.98 1.07 -2.32
C GLY A 23 5.48 1.03 -2.55
N ALA A 24 4.81 -0.04 -2.07
CA ALA A 24 3.39 -0.27 -2.22
C ALA A 24 2.65 0.86 -1.51
N PHE A 25 1.87 1.59 -2.28
CA PHE A 25 1.09 2.70 -1.80
C PHE A 25 -0.36 2.38 -2.11
N GLU A 26 -1.14 2.15 -1.06
CA GLU A 26 -2.54 1.74 -1.17
C GLU A 26 -3.40 2.68 -0.36
N ILE A 27 -4.52 3.10 -0.94
CA ILE A 27 -5.52 3.93 -0.27
C ILE A 27 -6.78 3.09 -0.16
N SER A 28 -7.26 2.95 1.06
CA SER A 28 -8.53 2.31 1.37
C SER A 28 -9.49 3.31 2.00
N PHE A 29 -10.76 3.22 1.65
CA PHE A 29 -11.83 4.03 2.21
C PHE A 29 -12.93 3.11 2.73
N ASN A 30 -13.28 3.22 4.03
CA ASN A 30 -14.23 2.31 4.70
C ASN A 30 -13.96 0.82 4.42
N ASP A 31 -12.70 0.40 4.60
CA ASP A 31 -12.26 -0.98 4.38
C ASP A 31 -12.38 -1.50 2.93
N VAL A 32 -12.67 -0.62 1.95
CA VAL A 32 -12.63 -0.95 0.52
C VAL A 32 -11.39 -0.32 -0.10
N PRO A 33 -10.51 -1.10 -0.76
CA PRO A 33 -9.35 -0.56 -1.46
C PRO A 33 -9.82 0.25 -2.68
N ILE A 34 -9.50 1.54 -2.70
CA ILE A 34 -9.84 2.45 -3.79
C ILE A 34 -8.66 2.72 -4.73
N TRP A 35 -7.44 2.45 -4.26
CA TRP A 35 -6.24 2.54 -5.08
C TRP A 35 -5.14 1.63 -4.57
N SER A 36 -4.42 1.00 -5.49
CA SER A 36 -3.13 0.37 -5.22
C SER A 36 -2.10 0.77 -6.28
N LYS A 37 -0.93 1.24 -5.83
CA LYS A 37 0.23 1.50 -6.68
C LYS A 37 0.80 0.20 -7.26
N LEU A 38 0.61 -0.94 -6.58
CA LEU A 38 1.00 -2.25 -7.11
C LEU A 38 0.15 -2.63 -8.32
N GLU A 39 -1.15 -2.31 -8.30
CA GLU A 39 -2.06 -2.60 -9.41
C GLU A 39 -1.92 -1.59 -10.57
N THR A 40 -1.76 -0.30 -10.24
CA THR A 40 -1.76 0.79 -11.23
C THR A 40 -0.36 1.16 -11.73
N GLY A 41 0.69 0.70 -11.07
CA GLY A 41 2.10 0.98 -11.41
C GLY A 41 2.55 2.42 -11.19
N ARG A 42 1.69 3.31 -10.68
CA ARG A 42 1.99 4.73 -10.45
C ARG A 42 1.26 5.28 -9.23
N ILE A 43 1.77 6.39 -8.69
CA ILE A 43 1.09 7.16 -7.64
C ILE A 43 0.10 8.10 -8.33
N PRO A 44 -1.17 8.16 -7.90
CA PRO A 44 -2.16 9.02 -8.52
C PRO A 44 -1.85 10.49 -8.20
N SER A 45 -2.18 11.38 -9.14
CA SER A 45 -2.05 12.82 -8.89
C SER A 45 -3.09 13.27 -7.83
N PRO A 46 -2.86 14.37 -7.10
CA PRO A 46 -3.79 14.83 -6.07
C PRO A 46 -5.23 15.04 -6.57
N ASN A 47 -5.39 15.59 -7.79
CA ASN A 47 -6.70 15.76 -8.40
C ASN A 47 -7.38 14.43 -8.74
N GLU A 48 -6.61 13.47 -9.27
CA GLU A 48 -7.11 12.13 -9.62
C GLU A 48 -7.52 11.35 -8.36
N MET A 49 -6.76 11.46 -7.26
CA MET A 49 -7.14 10.92 -5.95
C MET A 49 -8.49 11.44 -5.47
N VAL A 50 -8.69 12.76 -5.49
CA VAL A 50 -9.94 13.37 -5.02
C VAL A 50 -11.11 12.88 -5.88
N GLN A 51 -10.94 12.79 -7.20
CA GLN A 51 -11.98 12.24 -8.09
C GLN A 51 -12.33 10.78 -7.78
N ILE A 52 -11.34 9.93 -7.49
CA ILE A 52 -11.59 8.53 -7.12
C ILE A 52 -12.38 8.44 -5.82
N ILE A 53 -12.01 9.24 -4.82
CA ILE A 53 -12.71 9.33 -3.53
C ILE A 53 -14.14 9.84 -3.74
N GLU A 54 -14.34 10.88 -4.52
CA GLU A 54 -15.67 11.43 -4.83
C GLU A 54 -16.56 10.41 -5.56
N ASN A 55 -16.00 9.68 -6.52
CA ASN A 55 -16.71 8.60 -7.19
C ASN A 55 -17.12 7.53 -6.17
N HIS A 56 -16.21 7.08 -5.31
CA HIS A 56 -16.50 6.09 -4.29
C HIS A 56 -17.60 6.55 -3.30
N LEU A 57 -17.56 7.83 -2.91
CA LEU A 57 -18.59 8.47 -2.07
C LEU A 57 -19.96 8.56 -2.75
N ARG A 58 -20.00 8.82 -4.06
CA ARG A 58 -21.25 8.88 -4.85
C ARG A 58 -21.88 7.51 -5.05
N TYR A 59 -21.07 6.47 -5.20
CA TYR A 59 -21.54 5.09 -5.35
C TYR A 59 -21.90 4.42 -4.03
N THR A 60 -21.55 5.02 -2.89
CA THR A 60 -22.06 4.57 -1.58
C THR A 60 -23.53 4.98 -1.48
N PRO A 61 -24.49 4.04 -1.59
CA PRO A 61 -25.90 4.39 -1.53
C PRO A 61 -26.19 4.96 -0.14
N ARG A 62 -26.59 6.24 -0.08
CA ARG A 62 -27.21 6.82 1.12
C ARG A 62 -28.51 6.06 1.35
N ARG A 63 -28.48 5.08 2.27
CA ARG A 63 -29.69 4.59 2.93
C ARG A 63 -30.17 5.64 3.93
#